data_AF-A0A7V2M2I6-F1
#
_entry.id   AF-A0A7V2M2I6-F1
#
_cell.length_a   1.000
_cell.length_b   1.000
_cell.length_c   1.000
_cell.angle_alpha   90.00
_cell.angle_beta   90.00
_cell.angle_gamma   90.00
#
_symmetry.space_group_name_H-M   'P 1'
#
loop_
_entity.id
_entity.type
_entity.pdbx_description
1 polymer ?
#
loop_
_entity_poly.entity_id
_entity_poly.type
_entity_poly.pdbx_seq_one_letter_code
_entity_poly.pdbx_strand_id
1 'polypeptide(L)'
;MFRYKTIADVLTITRVFCGFYLFLLALGGKPDTLPIAASILLLSWATDVLDGPLARKGKANNSTWVGQHDLTADLLVGTGVWLYLWSADYVSPVFGVGYLALSILLLLWTRSVHVAWAVQAIPYLMMIITVYVYTKVFAIILVTWLLLVTLVTWPRFIQEKVPEFLGGIAKLFKH
;
A
#
# COMPACT_ATOMS: atom_id res chain seq x y z
N MET A 1 -16.11 -19.44 14.58
CA MET A 1 -16.24 -18.98 13.18
C MET A 1 -16.19 -17.45 13.03
N PHE A 2 -16.78 -16.65 13.93
CA PHE A 2 -16.73 -15.18 13.90
C PHE A 2 -15.31 -14.57 14.06
N ARG A 3 -14.46 -15.18 14.90
CA ARG A 3 -13.13 -14.64 15.26
C ARG A 3 -12.20 -14.31 14.09
N TYR A 4 -12.10 -15.16 13.06
CA TYR A 4 -11.12 -14.95 11.98
C TYR A 4 -11.44 -13.74 11.10
N LYS A 5 -12.72 -13.45 10.87
CA LYS A 5 -13.15 -12.28 10.10
C LYS A 5 -13.00 -10.99 10.90
N THR A 6 -13.33 -11.03 12.19
CA THR A 6 -13.08 -9.90 13.09
C THR A 6 -11.59 -9.54 13.13
N ILE A 7 -10.69 -10.54 13.13
CA ILE A 7 -9.25 -10.27 13.07
C ILE A 7 -8.87 -9.62 11.74
N ALA A 8 -9.36 -10.14 10.60
CA ALA A 8 -9.10 -9.54 9.29
C ALA A 8 -9.63 -8.08 9.21
N ASP A 9 -10.85 -7.82 9.69
CA ASP A 9 -11.42 -6.48 9.72
C ASP A 9 -10.59 -5.53 10.61
N VAL A 10 -10.10 -6.01 11.77
CA VAL A 10 -9.20 -5.23 12.65
C VAL A 10 -7.87 -4.92 11.97
N LEU A 11 -7.31 -5.85 11.19
CA LEU A 11 -6.08 -5.63 10.43
C LEU A 11 -6.30 -4.56 9.33
N THR A 12 -7.41 -4.61 8.60
CA THR A 12 -7.75 -3.56 7.62
C THR A 12 -7.98 -2.20 8.27
N ILE A 13 -8.69 -2.16 9.42
CA ILE A 13 -8.87 -0.93 10.19
C ILE A 13 -7.52 -0.37 10.67
N THR A 14 -6.60 -1.25 11.06
CA THR A 14 -5.23 -0.85 11.45
C THR A 14 -4.53 -0.13 10.29
N ARG A 15 -4.68 -0.60 9.04
CA ARG A 15 -4.14 0.08 7.86
C ARG A 15 -4.76 1.46 7.64
N VAL A 16 -6.06 1.62 7.89
CA VAL A 16 -6.70 2.94 7.86
C VAL A 16 -6.04 3.88 8.87
N PHE A 17 -5.78 3.41 10.09
CA PHE A 17 -5.04 4.19 11.09
C PHE A 17 -3.59 4.45 10.69
N CYS A 18 -2.89 3.50 10.07
CA CYS A 18 -1.55 3.71 9.54
C CYS A 18 -1.52 4.81 8.47
N GLY A 19 -2.43 4.75 7.49
CA GLY A 19 -2.54 5.77 6.44
C GLY A 19 -2.89 7.15 7.01
N PHE A 20 -3.81 7.21 7.98
CA PHE A 20 -4.14 8.45 8.67
C PHE A 20 -2.95 9.00 9.48
N TYR A 21 -2.20 8.14 10.17
CA TYR A 21 -1.03 8.58 10.93
C TYR A 21 0.10 9.08 10.01
N LEU A 22 0.31 8.45 8.85
CA LEU A 22 1.23 8.96 7.82
C LEU A 22 0.81 10.34 7.31
N PHE A 23 -0.50 10.56 7.12
CA PHE A 23 -1.02 11.88 6.80
C PHE A 23 -0.75 12.91 7.92
N LEU A 24 -0.91 12.54 9.20
CA LEU A 24 -0.54 13.42 10.31
C LEU A 24 0.95 13.75 10.34
N LEU A 25 1.83 12.78 10.03
CA LEU A 25 3.26 13.05 9.88
C LEU A 25 3.53 14.02 8.72
N ALA A 26 2.78 13.90 7.63
CA ALA A 26 2.87 14.79 6.48
C ALA A 26 2.51 16.24 6.84
N LEU A 27 1.49 16.47 7.68
CA LEU A 27 1.15 17.81 8.17
C LEU A 27 2.30 18.44 8.97
N GLY A 28 3.12 17.62 9.63
CA GLY A 28 4.31 18.08 10.33
C GLY A 28 5.49 18.41 9.42
N GLY A 29 5.61 17.76 8.25
CA GLY A 29 6.64 18.02 7.25
C GLY A 29 8.09 17.84 7.74
N LYS A 30 8.31 17.01 8.76
CA LYS A 30 9.64 16.86 9.40
C LYS A 30 10.42 15.68 8.80
N PRO A 31 11.59 15.90 8.17
CA PRO A 31 12.46 14.82 7.68
C PRO A 31 12.87 13.82 8.79
N ASP A 32 13.09 14.32 10.02
CA ASP A 32 13.53 13.49 11.14
C ASP A 32 12.54 12.38 11.55
N THR A 33 11.29 12.44 11.08
CA THR A 33 10.28 11.40 11.34
C THR A 33 10.29 10.27 10.31
N LEU A 34 11.25 10.25 9.37
CA LEU A 34 11.37 9.22 8.33
C LEU A 34 11.42 7.78 8.90
N PRO A 35 12.18 7.50 9.99
CA PRO A 35 12.12 6.20 10.67
C PRO A 35 10.72 5.81 11.12
N ILE A 36 9.94 6.77 11.61
CA ILE A 36 8.56 6.55 12.08
C ILE A 36 7.66 6.24 10.88
N ALA A 37 7.73 7.04 9.82
CA ALA A 37 6.97 6.82 8.59
C ALA A 37 7.27 5.43 7.98
N ALA A 38 8.54 5.04 7.90
CA ALA A 38 8.97 3.72 7.43
C ALA A 38 8.46 2.59 8.33
N SER A 39 8.47 2.77 9.65
CA SER A 39 7.94 1.79 10.61
C SER A 39 6.44 1.60 10.45
N ILE A 40 5.70 2.69 10.24
CA ILE A 40 4.25 2.66 10.02
C ILE A 40 3.90 1.97 8.69
N LEU A 41 4.68 2.23 7.63
CA LEU A 41 4.53 1.51 6.37
C LEU A 41 4.79 0.01 6.54
N LEU A 42 5.86 -0.37 7.25
CA LEU A 42 6.16 -1.77 7.54
C LEU A 42 5.03 -2.45 8.32
N LEU A 43 4.49 -1.77 9.34
CA LEU A 43 3.34 -2.27 10.10
C LEU A 43 2.13 -2.49 9.19
N SER A 44 1.84 -1.52 8.31
CA SER A 44 0.75 -1.64 7.34
C SER A 44 0.92 -2.87 6.44
N TRP A 45 2.11 -3.06 5.86
CA TRP A 45 2.40 -4.24 5.05
C TRP A 45 2.33 -5.54 5.85
N ALA A 46 2.76 -5.55 7.10
CA ALA A 46 2.65 -6.71 7.96
C ALA A 46 1.19 -7.10 8.20
N THR A 47 0.31 -6.11 8.42
CA THR A 47 -1.12 -6.37 8.63
C THR A 47 -1.83 -6.90 7.38
N ASP A 48 -1.46 -6.40 6.18
CA ASP A 48 -1.98 -6.87 4.89
C ASP A 48 -1.63 -8.35 4.62
N VAL A 49 -0.37 -8.73 4.85
CA VAL A 49 0.05 -10.12 4.63
C VAL A 49 -0.68 -11.10 5.56
N LEU A 50 -1.03 -10.65 6.77
CA LEU A 50 -1.70 -11.48 7.77
C LEU A 50 -3.21 -11.62 7.51
N ASP A 51 -3.88 -10.63 6.92
CA ASP A 51 -5.33 -10.68 6.73
C ASP A 51 -5.75 -11.65 5.62
N GLY A 52 -4.99 -11.75 4.53
CA GLY A 52 -5.33 -12.58 3.38
C GLY A 52 -5.51 -14.06 3.73
N PRO A 53 -4.55 -14.70 4.43
CA PRO A 53 -4.69 -16.07 4.90
C PRO A 53 -5.85 -16.26 5.89
N LEU A 54 -6.13 -15.26 6.74
CA LEU A 54 -7.20 -15.32 7.74
C LEU A 54 -8.59 -15.21 7.09
N ALA A 55 -8.76 -14.33 6.10
CA ALA A 55 -10.00 -14.17 5.34
C ALA A 55 -10.37 -15.46 4.59
N ARG A 56 -9.39 -16.16 4.03
CA ARG A 56 -9.59 -17.42 3.27
C ARG A 56 -9.92 -18.63 4.15
N LYS A 57 -9.57 -18.61 5.44
CA LYS A 57 -9.99 -19.65 6.40
C LYS A 57 -11.45 -19.51 6.83
N GLY A 58 -12.11 -18.38 6.50
CA GLY A 58 -13.55 -18.20 6.67
C GLY A 58 -14.34 -18.78 5.49
N LYS A 59 -15.56 -19.31 5.74
CA LYS A 59 -16.44 -19.82 4.67
C LYS A 59 -16.66 -18.78 3.55
N ALA A 60 -16.61 -19.26 2.31
CA ALA A 60 -16.41 -18.53 1.05
C ALA A 60 -17.50 -17.52 0.63
N ASN A 61 -18.63 -17.38 1.34
CA ASN A 61 -19.79 -16.65 0.81
C ASN A 61 -20.19 -15.35 1.51
N ASN A 62 -19.42 -14.87 2.49
CA ASN A 62 -19.71 -13.60 3.18
C ASN A 62 -18.47 -12.71 3.16
N SER A 63 -18.29 -11.89 2.11
CA SER A 63 -17.38 -10.75 2.18
C SER A 63 -17.89 -9.78 3.26
N THR A 64 -17.03 -9.34 4.17
CA THR A 64 -17.38 -8.27 5.11
C THR A 64 -17.33 -6.94 4.37
N TRP A 65 -18.12 -5.96 4.82
CA TRP A 65 -18.07 -4.60 4.27
C TRP A 65 -16.64 -4.03 4.32
N VAL A 66 -15.90 -4.33 5.40
CA VAL A 66 -14.51 -3.90 5.58
C VAL A 66 -13.58 -4.58 4.55
N GLY A 67 -13.72 -5.88 4.32
CA GLY A 67 -12.95 -6.59 3.29
C GLY A 67 -13.24 -6.12 1.85
N GLN A 68 -14.37 -5.47 1.58
CA GLN A 68 -14.64 -4.82 0.28
C GLN A 68 -13.91 -3.48 0.12
N HIS A 69 -13.52 -2.84 1.23
CA HIS A 69 -12.83 -1.55 1.26
C HIS A 69 -11.32 -1.69 1.52
N ASP A 70 -10.81 -2.92 1.43
CA ASP A 70 -9.42 -3.29 1.60
C ASP A 70 -8.47 -2.44 0.74
N LEU A 71 -8.76 -2.37 -0.56
CA LEU A 71 -8.02 -1.55 -1.52
C LEU A 71 -8.02 -0.05 -1.16
N THR A 72 -9.11 0.44 -0.56
CA THR A 72 -9.23 1.84 -0.13
C THR A 72 -8.31 2.12 1.05
N ALA A 73 -8.16 1.16 1.97
CA ALA A 73 -7.20 1.26 3.06
C ALA A 73 -5.76 1.32 2.53
N ASP A 74 -5.41 0.50 1.55
CA ASP A 74 -4.08 0.54 0.93
C ASP A 74 -3.83 1.83 0.13
N LEU A 75 -4.85 2.35 -0.58
CA LEU A 75 -4.75 3.64 -1.25
C LEU A 75 -4.52 4.77 -0.25
N LEU A 76 -5.15 4.72 0.93
CA LEU A 76 -4.94 5.68 2.00
C LEU A 76 -3.50 5.63 2.52
N VAL A 77 -2.95 4.43 2.70
CA VAL A 77 -1.55 4.24 3.12
C VAL A 77 -0.60 4.77 2.05
N GLY A 78 -0.75 4.36 0.79
CA GLY A 78 0.09 4.84 -0.32
C GLY A 78 0.03 6.36 -0.49
N THR A 79 -1.16 6.95 -0.35
CA THR A 79 -1.34 8.41 -0.39
C THR A 79 -0.69 9.08 0.81
N GLY A 80 -0.84 8.53 2.01
CA GLY A 80 -0.17 9.01 3.22
C GLY A 80 1.35 9.00 3.09
N VAL A 81 1.92 7.91 2.53
CA VAL A 81 3.36 7.83 2.20
C VAL A 81 3.76 8.94 1.24
N TRP A 82 3.00 9.13 0.14
CA TRP A 82 3.33 10.15 -0.85
C TRP A 82 3.31 11.57 -0.26
N LEU A 83 2.26 11.90 0.48
CA LEU A 83 2.11 13.20 1.13
C LEU A 83 3.21 13.44 2.15
N TYR A 84 3.60 12.42 2.90
CA TYR A 84 4.74 12.50 3.81
C TYR A 84 6.04 12.80 3.05
N LEU A 85 6.36 12.04 2.01
CA LEU A 85 7.59 12.24 1.23
C LEU A 85 7.64 13.62 0.57
N TRP A 86 6.49 14.12 0.10
CA TRP A 86 6.40 15.46 -0.47
C TRP A 86 6.55 16.55 0.59
N SER A 87 5.81 16.48 1.69
CA SER A 87 5.84 17.50 2.75
C SER A 87 7.15 17.55 3.54
N ALA A 88 7.89 16.45 3.62
CA ALA A 88 9.21 16.37 4.24
C ALA A 88 10.36 16.69 3.24
N ASP A 89 10.05 17.34 2.12
CA ASP A 89 11.01 17.81 1.10
C ASP A 89 11.85 16.70 0.41
N TYR A 90 11.43 15.43 0.48
CA TYR A 90 12.08 14.35 -0.26
C TYR A 90 11.66 14.28 -1.74
N VAL A 91 10.50 14.86 -2.08
CA VAL A 91 9.96 14.93 -3.43
C VAL A 91 9.70 16.39 -3.79
N SER A 92 10.16 16.82 -4.97
CA SER A 92 9.97 18.21 -5.39
C SER A 92 8.48 18.57 -5.52
N PRO A 93 8.07 19.83 -5.33
CA PRO A 93 6.68 20.24 -5.41
C PRO A 93 6.00 19.89 -6.75
N VAL A 94 6.74 19.98 -7.86
CA VAL A 94 6.24 19.64 -9.19
C VAL A 94 5.87 18.16 -9.26
N PHE A 95 6.73 17.27 -8.76
CA PHE A 95 6.44 15.85 -8.72
C PHE A 95 5.35 15.54 -7.69
N GLY A 96 5.39 16.16 -6.51
CA GLY A 96 4.41 15.98 -5.43
C GLY A 96 2.98 16.21 -5.89
N VAL A 97 2.72 17.39 -6.47
CA VAL A 97 1.40 17.76 -7.02
C VAL A 97 1.10 16.96 -8.29
N GLY A 98 2.06 16.86 -9.22
CA GLY A 98 1.86 16.24 -10.52
C GLY A 98 1.46 14.77 -10.41
N TYR A 99 2.16 14.00 -9.57
CA TYR A 99 1.82 12.60 -9.33
C TYR A 99 0.43 12.47 -8.67
N LEU A 100 0.11 13.30 -7.69
CA LEU A 100 -1.17 13.21 -6.98
C LEU A 100 -2.34 13.55 -7.92
N ALA A 101 -2.21 14.61 -8.73
CA ALA A 101 -3.20 14.98 -9.74
C ALA A 101 -3.37 13.88 -10.80
N LEU A 102 -2.27 13.33 -11.31
CA LEU A 102 -2.30 12.25 -12.30
C LEU A 102 -2.95 10.99 -11.72
N SER A 103 -2.62 10.64 -10.48
CA SER A 103 -3.18 9.47 -9.79
C SER A 103 -4.69 9.61 -9.63
N ILE A 104 -5.18 10.77 -9.18
CA ILE A 104 -6.61 11.05 -9.08
C ILE A 104 -7.27 10.94 -10.45
N LEU A 105 -6.71 11.58 -11.49
CA LEU A 105 -7.26 11.55 -12.85
C LEU A 105 -7.35 10.12 -13.40
N LEU A 106 -6.29 9.33 -13.26
CA LEU A 106 -6.25 7.93 -13.71
C LEU A 106 -7.28 7.07 -12.98
N LEU A 107 -7.41 7.24 -11.67
CA LEU A 107 -8.39 6.48 -10.87
C LEU A 107 -9.83 6.86 -11.19
N LEU A 108 -10.11 8.15 -11.38
CA LEU A 108 -11.45 8.63 -11.75
C LEU A 108 -11.84 8.21 -13.17
N TRP A 109 -10.88 8.22 -14.11
CA TRP A 109 -11.12 7.90 -15.51
C TRP A 109 -11.28 6.39 -15.72
N THR A 110 -10.36 5.58 -15.19
CA THR A 110 -10.35 4.13 -15.44
C THR A 110 -11.22 3.34 -14.47
N ARG A 111 -11.41 3.83 -13.23
CA ARG A 111 -12.08 3.12 -12.12
C ARG A 111 -11.58 1.68 -11.94
N SER A 112 -10.33 1.43 -12.30
CA SER A 112 -9.74 0.08 -12.34
C SER A 112 -8.94 -0.21 -11.07
N VAL A 113 -9.23 -1.37 -10.45
CA VAL A 113 -8.47 -1.89 -9.30
C VAL A 113 -6.99 -2.06 -9.64
N HIS A 114 -6.67 -2.47 -10.87
CA HIS A 114 -5.28 -2.68 -11.30
C HIS A 114 -4.52 -1.36 -11.44
N VAL A 115 -5.21 -0.27 -11.83
CA VAL A 115 -4.61 1.07 -11.84
C VAL A 115 -4.34 1.54 -10.41
N ALA A 116 -5.23 1.23 -9.46
CA ALA A 116 -4.98 1.51 -8.04
C ALA A 116 -3.72 0.81 -7.51
N TRP A 117 -3.47 -0.45 -7.89
CA TRP A 117 -2.23 -1.14 -7.53
C TRP A 117 -0.99 -0.45 -8.11
N ALA A 118 -1.05 -0.06 -9.40
CA ALA A 118 0.07 0.63 -10.05
C ALA A 118 0.36 2.00 -9.43
N VAL A 119 -0.68 2.76 -9.10
CA VAL A 119 -0.56 4.05 -8.42
C VAL A 119 0.17 3.88 -7.09
N GLN A 120 -0.26 2.96 -6.22
CA GLN A 120 0.34 2.75 -4.90
C GLN A 120 1.81 2.29 -4.94
N ALA A 121 2.22 1.57 -5.98
CA ALA A 121 3.58 1.07 -6.10
C ALA A 121 4.63 2.20 -6.13
N ILE A 122 4.28 3.36 -6.70
CA ILE A 122 5.18 4.51 -6.83
C ILE A 122 5.57 5.10 -5.45
N PRO A 123 4.64 5.46 -4.55
CA PRO A 123 4.95 5.92 -3.19
C PRO A 123 5.79 4.91 -2.41
N TYR A 124 5.50 3.62 -2.54
CA TYR A 124 6.24 2.57 -1.86
C TYR A 124 7.68 2.47 -2.36
N LEU A 125 7.89 2.50 -3.68
CA LEU A 125 9.22 2.54 -4.27
C LEU A 125 10.00 3.78 -3.82
N MET A 126 9.36 4.95 -3.84
CA MET A 126 9.98 6.20 -3.42
C MET A 126 10.34 6.20 -1.94
N MET A 127 9.52 5.59 -1.08
CA MET A 127 9.85 5.40 0.34
C MET A 127 11.11 4.54 0.47
N ILE A 128 11.20 3.40 -0.22
CA ILE A 128 12.38 2.51 -0.19
C ILE A 128 13.64 3.26 -0.64
N ILE A 129 13.57 4.01 -1.74
CA ILE A 129 14.69 4.81 -2.23
C ILE A 129 15.09 5.86 -1.18
N THR A 130 14.11 6.54 -0.59
CA THR A 130 14.35 7.59 0.42
C THR A 130 15.02 6.99 1.67
N VAL A 131 14.50 5.90 2.23
CA VAL A 131 15.14 5.25 3.38
C VAL A 131 16.51 4.67 3.02
N TYR A 132 16.75 4.24 1.78
CA TYR A 132 18.08 3.78 1.36
C TYR A 132 19.11 4.92 1.40
N VAL A 133 18.71 6.12 0.98
CA VAL A 133 19.56 7.31 0.98
C VAL A 133 19.82 7.81 2.40
N TYR A 134 18.77 7.95 3.21
CA TYR A 134 18.87 8.66 4.50
C TYR A 134 18.99 7.74 5.72
N THR A 135 18.46 6.51 5.68
CA THR A 135 18.39 5.59 6.82
C THR A 135 18.55 4.12 6.40
N LYS A 136 19.79 3.73 6.03
CA LYS A 136 20.10 2.40 5.46
C LYS A 136 19.48 1.20 6.20
N VAL A 137 19.37 1.28 7.53
CA VAL A 137 18.75 0.23 8.35
C VAL A 137 17.30 -0.03 7.94
N PHE A 138 16.49 1.02 7.75
CA PHE A 138 15.10 0.87 7.34
C PHE A 138 14.96 0.40 5.90
N ALA A 139 15.86 0.79 5.00
CA ALA A 139 15.92 0.22 3.65
C ALA A 139 16.11 -1.29 3.68
N ILE A 140 17.09 -1.77 4.47
CA ILE A 140 17.33 -3.21 4.62
C ILE A 140 16.08 -3.88 5.18
N ILE A 141 15.47 -3.34 6.23
CA ILE A 141 14.26 -3.92 6.84
C ILE A 141 13.11 -4.01 5.82
N LEU A 142 12.80 -2.93 5.10
CA LEU A 142 11.69 -2.91 4.13
C LEU A 142 11.95 -3.87 2.96
N VAL A 143 13.17 -3.88 2.41
CA VAL A 143 13.53 -4.78 1.30
C VAL A 143 13.54 -6.23 1.77
N THR A 144 14.12 -6.54 2.93
CA THR A 144 14.10 -7.88 3.51
C THR A 144 12.67 -8.34 3.76
N TRP A 145 11.81 -7.49 4.29
CA TRP A 145 10.39 -7.81 4.46
C TRP A 145 9.71 -8.15 3.13
N LEU A 146 9.87 -7.31 2.10
CA LEU A 146 9.31 -7.55 0.76
C LEU A 146 9.82 -8.86 0.15
N LEU A 147 11.12 -9.14 0.26
CA LEU A 147 11.69 -10.40 -0.21
C LEU A 147 11.11 -11.60 0.53
N LEU A 148 11.00 -11.54 1.86
CA LEU A 148 10.41 -12.61 2.66
C LEU A 148 8.96 -12.88 2.26
N VAL A 149 8.14 -11.84 2.17
CA VAL A 149 6.74 -11.96 1.75
C VAL A 149 6.63 -12.54 0.35
N THR A 150 7.44 -12.05 -0.59
CA THR A 150 7.46 -12.53 -1.98
C THR A 150 7.88 -13.99 -2.06
N LEU A 151 8.88 -14.42 -1.30
CA LEU A 151 9.32 -15.82 -1.24
C LEU A 151 8.24 -16.74 -0.67
N VAL A 152 7.60 -16.32 0.43
CA VAL A 152 6.51 -17.09 1.08
C VAL A 152 5.29 -17.19 0.17
N THR A 153 4.99 -16.13 -0.59
CA THR A 153 3.82 -16.08 -1.49
C THR A 153 4.15 -16.42 -2.95
N TRP A 154 5.38 -16.85 -3.24
CA TRP A 154 5.93 -16.97 -4.59
C TRP A 154 5.06 -17.74 -5.59
N PRO A 155 4.56 -18.97 -5.27
CA PRO A 155 3.75 -19.72 -6.21
C PRO A 155 2.49 -18.95 -6.61
N ARG A 156 1.87 -18.29 -5.64
CA ARG A 156 0.66 -17.51 -5.82
C ARG A 156 0.92 -16.20 -6.56
N PHE A 157 2.02 -15.54 -6.24
CA PHE A 157 2.39 -14.28 -6.88
C PHE A 157 2.49 -14.45 -8.40
N ILE A 158 3.21 -15.48 -8.85
CA ILE A 158 3.40 -15.77 -10.28
C ILE A 158 2.13 -16.34 -10.93
N GLN A 159 1.38 -17.20 -10.23
CA GLN A 159 0.23 -17.89 -10.85
C GLN A 159 -1.07 -17.06 -10.85
N GLU A 160 -1.29 -16.23 -9.82
CA GLU A 160 -2.53 -15.47 -9.67
C GLU A 160 -2.29 -13.97 -9.92
N LYS A 161 -1.37 -13.35 -9.16
CA LYS A 161 -1.26 -11.88 -9.08
C LYS A 161 -0.70 -11.23 -10.34
N VAL A 162 0.38 -11.80 -10.90
CA VAL A 162 0.98 -11.27 -12.13
C VAL A 162 0.01 -11.37 -13.32
N PRO A 163 -0.62 -12.53 -13.62
CA PRO A 163 -1.59 -12.63 -14.71
C PRO A 163 -2.83 -11.76 -14.50
N GLU A 164 -3.34 -11.67 -13.27
CA GLU A 164 -4.47 -10.82 -12.92
C GLU A 164 -4.19 -9.34 -13.21
N PHE A 165 -3.02 -8.85 -12.77
CA PHE A 165 -2.60 -7.47 -13.04
C PHE A 165 -2.43 -7.20 -14.53
N LEU A 166 -1.65 -8.03 -15.23
CA LEU A 166 -1.38 -7.84 -16.66
C LEU A 166 -2.65 -7.94 -17.51
N GLY A 167 -3.51 -8.92 -17.22
CA GLY A 167 -4.81 -9.07 -17.88
C GLY A 167 -5.74 -7.89 -17.60
N GLY A 168 -5.71 -7.37 -16.38
CA GLY A 168 -6.43 -6.17 -15.96
C GLY A 168 -6.02 -4.92 -16.72
N ILE A 169 -4.72 -4.69 -16.85
CA ILE A 169 -4.17 -3.57 -17.62
C ILE A 169 -4.46 -3.74 -19.12
N ALA A 170 -4.28 -4.94 -19.67
CA ALA A 170 -4.54 -5.20 -21.09
C ALA A 170 -6.00 -4.92 -21.49
N LYS A 171 -6.96 -5.12 -20.60
CA LYS A 171 -8.38 -4.79 -20.84
C LYS A 171 -8.62 -3.29 -21.02
N LEU A 172 -7.80 -2.43 -20.42
CA LEU A 172 -7.93 -0.96 -20.56
C LEU A 172 -7.57 -0.49 -21.98
N PHE A 173 -6.74 -1.25 -22.70
CA PHE A 173 -6.32 -0.92 -24.07
C PHE A 173 -7.20 -1.53 -25.17
N LYS A 174 -8.22 -2.32 -24.81
CA LYS A 174 -9.15 -2.96 -25.77
C LYS A 174 -10.45 -2.18 -25.97
N HIS A 175 -10.44 -0.88 -25.66
CA HIS A 175 -11.52 0.05 -25.98
C HIS A 175 -11.18 0.89 -27.20
#